data_AF-A0A1H4GZ70-F1
#
_entry.id   AF-A0A1H4GZ70-F1
#
_cell.length_a   1.000
_cell.length_b   1.000
_cell.length_c   1.000
_cell.angle_alpha   90.00
_cell.angle_beta   90.00
_cell.angle_gamma   90.00
#
_symmetry.space_group_name_H-M   'P 1'
#
loop_
_entity.id
_entity.type
_entity.pdbx_description
1 polymer ?
#
loop_
_entity_poly.entity_id
_entity_poly.type
_entity_poly.pdbx_seq_one_letter_code
_entity_poly.pdbx_strand_id
1 'polypeptide(L)'
;MLESLREVDTVVFDKTGTLTQEQPTISHIHVLHPTYDETQVLYAAASAEYRQPHPVAKAIWEKAMSQSVNPTNPDNIRYEVGYGISVQLDQQTIRVGSARFMQREGLTIPPQTDTLQQRAETHGHSLIYVGINEDVAGVLEMQPSIRPEVPDLIKTLKQRCITTYIISGDHEQPTRNMAEQLGVDHYFAETLPENKAELINQLREQGKFVCFIGDGINDSIALKSAQVSISLKGASSAAIDTAQIIFMDGTLAPLSRLFAFADEFEHTMRNNLLFSIAPGILNIGGVYLLHFGVAASMGLFYVGTTAGLTNTVLPLIKHQNPAKTTDK
;
A
#
# COMPACT_ATOMS: atom_id res chain seq x y z
N MET A 1 -7.98 -5.80 -20.34
CA MET A 1 -7.30 -5.40 -19.08
C MET A 1 -8.17 -4.42 -18.30
N LEU A 2 -8.56 -3.29 -18.89
CA LEU A 2 -9.58 -2.41 -18.29
C LEU A 2 -10.97 -3.07 -18.23
N GLU A 3 -11.32 -3.95 -19.19
CA GLU A 3 -12.57 -4.71 -19.08
C GLU A 3 -12.58 -5.65 -17.86
N SER A 4 -11.46 -6.34 -17.62
CA SER A 4 -11.29 -7.27 -16.51
C SER A 4 -11.44 -6.62 -15.13
N LEU A 5 -11.14 -5.31 -15.01
CA LEU A 5 -11.32 -4.58 -13.74
C LEU A 5 -12.79 -4.51 -13.27
N ARG A 6 -13.77 -4.60 -14.19
CA ARG A 6 -15.20 -4.61 -13.83
C ARG A 6 -15.66 -5.97 -13.33
N GLU A 7 -15.00 -7.04 -13.74
CA GLU A 7 -15.31 -8.39 -13.30
C GLU A 7 -14.80 -8.62 -11.87
N VAL A 8 -13.84 -7.81 -11.39
CA VAL A 8 -13.27 -7.89 -10.04
C VAL A 8 -14.36 -7.76 -8.98
N ASP A 9 -14.60 -8.87 -8.28
CA ASP A 9 -15.44 -8.94 -7.09
C ASP A 9 -14.62 -9.04 -5.80
N THR A 10 -13.32 -9.32 -5.91
CA THR A 10 -12.44 -9.60 -4.77
C THR A 10 -11.11 -8.87 -4.94
N VAL A 11 -10.73 -8.06 -3.96
CA VAL A 11 -9.41 -7.41 -3.90
C VAL A 11 -8.61 -8.00 -2.75
N VAL A 12 -7.41 -8.48 -3.07
CA VAL A 12 -6.46 -9.06 -2.13
C VAL A 12 -5.26 -8.13 -2.03
N PHE A 13 -5.00 -7.63 -0.83
CA PHE A 13 -3.88 -6.75 -0.52
C PHE A 13 -2.77 -7.53 0.15
N ASP A 14 -1.54 -7.38 -0.32
CA ASP A 14 -0.39 -7.64 0.54
C ASP A 14 -0.34 -6.64 1.69
N LYS A 15 0.18 -7.04 2.86
CA LYS A 15 0.32 -6.14 4.00
C LYS A 15 1.50 -5.18 3.81
N THR A 16 2.71 -5.73 3.67
CA THR A 16 3.97 -4.99 3.77
C THR A 16 4.26 -4.26 2.47
N GLY A 17 4.64 -2.98 2.53
CA GLY A 17 4.89 -2.17 1.33
C GLY A 17 3.63 -1.76 0.56
N THR A 18 2.50 -2.44 0.79
CA THR A 18 1.22 -2.16 0.13
C THR A 18 0.24 -1.41 1.03
N LEU A 19 -0.30 -2.03 2.08
CA LEU A 19 -1.21 -1.33 3.01
C LEU A 19 -0.45 -0.46 4.01
N THR A 20 0.75 -0.87 4.37
CA THR A 20 1.65 -0.11 5.22
C THR A 20 2.72 0.61 4.41
N GLN A 21 3.17 1.74 4.93
CA GLN A 21 4.38 2.39 4.45
C GLN A 21 5.61 1.57 4.90
N GLU A 22 6.73 1.71 4.18
CA GLU A 22 8.00 1.11 4.60
C GLU A 22 8.52 1.71 5.91
N GLN A 23 8.19 2.98 6.16
CA GLN A 23 8.58 3.71 7.36
C GLN A 23 7.58 3.45 8.50
N PRO A 24 8.02 2.84 9.62
CA PRO A 24 7.18 2.68 10.80
C PRO A 24 7.00 4.02 11.54
N THR A 25 6.14 4.05 12.56
CA THR A 25 5.97 5.20 13.45
C THR A 25 6.23 4.80 14.90
N ILE A 26 6.71 5.73 15.73
CA ILE A 26 6.88 5.49 17.17
C ILE A 26 5.55 5.74 17.88
N SER A 27 4.95 4.67 18.41
CA SER A 27 3.71 4.73 19.19
C SER A 27 4.00 5.20 20.62
N HIS A 28 4.96 4.55 21.29
CA HIS A 28 5.31 4.81 22.69
C HIS A 28 6.82 4.79 22.93
N ILE A 29 7.26 5.52 23.95
CA ILE A 29 8.63 5.55 24.46
C ILE A 29 8.56 5.06 25.89
N HIS A 30 9.14 3.90 26.17
CA HIS A 30 9.13 3.28 27.49
C HIS A 30 10.48 3.54 28.15
N VAL A 31 10.50 4.33 29.22
CA VAL A 31 11.71 4.56 30.02
C VAL A 31 11.89 3.38 30.98
N LEU A 32 13.08 2.77 30.96
CA LEU A 32 13.36 1.57 31.75
C LEU A 32 14.30 1.82 32.93
N HIS A 33 14.98 2.97 32.95
CA HIS A 33 15.92 3.30 33.99
C HIS A 33 15.60 4.68 34.61
N PRO A 34 15.53 4.80 35.95
CA PRO A 34 14.96 5.96 36.65
C PRO A 34 15.76 7.26 36.47
N THR A 35 17.02 7.17 36.04
CA THR A 35 17.86 8.34 35.77
C THR A 35 17.46 9.09 34.51
N TYR A 36 16.75 8.44 33.58
CA TYR A 36 16.42 9.01 32.27
C TYR A 36 14.95 9.42 32.18
N ASP A 37 14.66 10.32 31.25
CA ASP A 37 13.32 10.64 30.81
C ASP A 37 13.10 10.27 29.32
N GLU A 38 11.85 10.37 28.84
CA GLU A 38 11.50 10.06 27.44
C GLU A 38 12.29 10.93 26.45
N THR A 39 12.54 12.19 26.80
CA THR A 39 13.23 13.16 25.95
C THR A 39 14.69 12.77 25.76
N GLN A 40 15.35 12.34 26.83
CA GLN A 40 16.74 11.88 26.83
C GLN A 40 16.90 10.58 26.06
N VAL A 41 15.98 9.63 26.24
CA VAL A 41 15.95 8.37 25.47
C VAL A 41 15.78 8.68 23.98
N LEU A 42 14.84 9.55 23.62
CA LEU A 42 14.60 9.95 22.23
C LEU A 42 15.79 10.72 21.64
N TYR A 43 16.38 11.63 22.41
CA TYR A 43 17.57 12.38 22.01
C TYR A 43 18.73 11.44 21.71
N ALA A 44 19.01 10.49 22.61
CA ALA A 44 20.06 9.52 22.44
C ALA A 44 19.83 8.68 21.18
N ALA A 45 18.61 8.17 20.99
CA ALA A 45 18.26 7.37 19.83
C ALA A 45 18.40 8.16 18.52
N ALA A 46 17.86 9.38 18.47
CA ALA A 46 17.88 10.22 17.28
C ALA A 46 19.29 10.71 16.91
N SER A 47 20.15 10.91 17.91
CA SER A 47 21.54 11.31 17.69
C SER A 47 22.39 10.12 17.23
N ALA A 48 22.15 8.92 17.76
CA ALA A 48 22.80 7.71 17.27
C ALA A 48 22.42 7.37 15.83
N GLU A 49 21.14 7.56 15.46
CA GLU A 49 20.61 7.30 14.11
C GLU A 49 20.73 8.52 13.18
N TYR A 50 21.51 9.54 13.56
CA TYR A 50 21.65 10.77 12.78
C TYR A 50 22.17 10.49 11.36
N ARG A 51 21.45 11.02 10.35
CA ARG A 51 21.73 10.88 8.92
C ARG A 51 21.79 9.44 8.40
N GLN A 52 21.25 8.47 9.13
CA GLN A 52 21.13 7.10 8.62
C GLN A 52 19.97 6.99 7.63
N PRO A 53 20.14 6.28 6.49
CA PRO A 53 19.12 6.19 5.46
C PRO A 53 17.96 5.23 5.80
N HIS A 54 18.09 4.47 6.90
CA HIS A 54 17.15 3.40 7.25
C HIS A 54 15.76 3.92 7.64
N PRO A 55 14.68 3.17 7.34
CA PRO A 55 13.31 3.56 7.72
C PRO A 55 13.13 3.76 9.23
N VAL A 56 13.80 2.96 10.06
CA VAL A 56 13.79 3.09 11.54
C VAL A 56 14.42 4.42 11.97
N ALA A 57 15.57 4.78 11.40
CA ALA A 57 16.24 6.05 11.68
C ALA A 57 15.36 7.26 11.33
N LYS A 58 14.69 7.22 10.16
CA LYS A 58 13.75 8.27 9.75
C LYS A 58 12.58 8.41 10.72
N ALA A 59 12.02 7.29 11.17
CA ALA A 59 10.92 7.29 12.14
C ALA A 59 11.33 7.87 13.50
N ILE A 60 12.54 7.55 13.98
CA ILE A 60 13.11 8.13 15.20
C ILE A 60 13.32 9.64 15.03
N TRP A 61 13.89 10.04 13.89
CA TRP A 61 14.14 11.44 13.56
C TRP A 61 12.85 12.26 13.51
N GLU A 62 11.81 11.78 12.81
CA GLU A 62 10.51 12.45 12.74
C GLU A 62 9.87 12.62 14.12
N LYS A 63 9.94 11.58 14.97
CA LYS A 63 9.43 11.67 16.34
C LYS A 63 10.20 12.72 17.14
N ALA A 64 11.53 12.75 17.05
CA ALA A 64 12.37 13.74 17.71
C ALA A 64 12.02 15.17 17.29
N MET A 65 11.90 15.41 15.98
CA MET A 65 11.48 16.71 15.43
C MET A 65 10.08 17.11 15.91
N SER A 66 9.13 16.18 15.94
CA SER A 66 7.76 16.46 16.41
C SER A 66 7.71 16.87 17.89
N GLN A 67 8.69 16.44 18.70
CA GLN A 67 8.82 16.78 20.11
C GLN A 67 9.85 17.90 20.37
N SER A 68 10.31 18.60 19.32
CA SER A 68 11.33 19.65 19.42
C SER A 68 12.65 19.21 20.06
N VAL A 69 12.97 17.91 19.96
CA VAL A 69 14.26 17.35 20.38
C VAL A 69 15.23 17.49 19.23
N ASN A 70 16.28 18.29 19.40
CA ASN A 70 17.28 18.55 18.36
C ASN A 70 18.48 17.60 18.51
N PRO A 71 18.64 16.59 17.65
CA PRO A 71 19.73 15.64 17.74
C PRO A 71 21.04 16.29 17.29
N THR A 72 22.14 15.83 17.87
CA THR A 72 23.49 16.30 17.54
C THR A 72 24.24 15.25 16.73
N ASN A 73 25.31 15.69 16.05
CA ASN A 73 26.13 14.80 15.25
C ASN A 73 27.07 14.00 16.17
N PRO A 74 27.07 12.66 16.16
CA PRO A 74 27.97 11.86 16.99
C PRO A 74 29.42 11.98 16.54
N ASP A 75 30.36 11.86 17.49
CA ASP A 75 31.80 12.00 17.26
C ASP A 75 32.40 10.79 16.53
N ASN A 76 31.91 9.58 16.84
CA ASN A 76 32.33 8.32 16.23
C ASN A 76 31.13 7.40 16.02
N ILE A 77 30.97 6.88 14.80
CA ILE A 77 29.88 5.97 14.44
C ILE A 77 30.45 4.58 14.13
N ARG A 78 29.99 3.56 14.85
CA ARG A 78 30.25 2.16 14.54
C ARG A 78 28.93 1.47 14.18
N TYR A 79 28.80 1.13 12.91
CA TYR A 79 27.62 0.45 12.38
C TYR A 79 27.83 -1.06 12.32
N GLU A 80 26.85 -1.83 12.80
CA GLU A 80 26.83 -3.28 12.60
C GLU A 80 25.52 -3.70 11.91
N VAL A 81 25.65 -4.06 10.64
CA VAL A 81 24.54 -4.43 9.74
C VAL A 81 23.66 -5.50 10.40
N GLY A 82 22.36 -5.21 10.51
CA GLY A 82 21.34 -6.18 10.91
C GLY A 82 21.12 -6.36 12.41
N TYR A 83 21.81 -5.60 13.28
CA TYR A 83 21.66 -5.74 14.74
C TYR A 83 21.37 -4.41 15.45
N GLY A 84 22.07 -3.35 15.08
CA GLY A 84 21.94 -2.03 15.69
C GLY A 84 23.13 -1.11 15.36
N ILE A 85 23.12 0.06 15.97
CA ILE A 85 24.15 1.09 15.85
C ILE A 85 24.74 1.40 17.23
N SER A 86 26.04 1.62 17.29
CA SER A 86 26.76 2.06 18.48
C SER A 86 27.55 3.31 18.15
N VAL A 87 27.36 4.38 18.92
CA VAL A 87 28.02 5.67 18.71
C VAL A 87 28.60 6.19 20.01
N GLN A 88 29.61 7.06 19.90
CA GLN A 88 30.01 7.93 21.01
C GLN A 88 29.45 9.33 20.83
N LEU A 89 28.82 9.83 21.89
CA LEU A 89 28.24 11.17 21.95
C LEU A 89 28.49 11.74 23.35
N ASP A 90 29.09 12.93 23.45
CA ASP A 90 29.32 13.62 24.72
C ASP A 90 30.01 12.75 25.79
N GLN A 91 31.02 11.96 25.38
CA GLN A 91 31.73 10.96 26.20
C GLN A 91 30.88 9.78 26.70
N GLN A 92 29.62 9.67 26.27
CA GLN A 92 28.74 8.55 26.53
C GLN A 92 28.75 7.58 25.35
N THR A 93 28.58 6.29 25.63
CA THR A 93 28.38 5.28 24.59
C THR A 93 26.89 5.02 24.42
N ILE A 94 26.35 5.37 23.26
CA ILE A 94 24.93 5.19 22.95
C ILE A 94 24.78 4.01 22.00
N ARG A 95 23.86 3.10 22.31
CA ARG A 95 23.55 1.91 21.52
C ARG A 95 22.08 1.90 21.19
N VAL A 96 21.72 1.66 19.93
CA VAL A 96 20.32 1.58 19.49
C VAL A 96 20.15 0.33 18.65
N GLY A 97 19.17 -0.52 18.98
CA GLY A 97 18.95 -1.74 18.21
C GLY A 97 18.03 -2.75 18.87
N SER A 98 18.12 -4.00 18.39
CA SER A 98 17.30 -5.11 18.89
C SER A 98 17.71 -5.57 20.31
N ALA A 99 16.85 -6.35 20.97
CA ALA A 99 17.21 -7.02 22.23
C ALA A 99 18.49 -7.87 22.11
N ARG A 100 18.64 -8.59 20.99
CA ARG A 100 19.84 -9.40 20.71
C ARG A 100 21.11 -8.55 20.61
N PHE A 101 20.99 -7.34 20.05
CA PHE A 101 22.09 -6.39 19.96
C PHE A 101 22.51 -5.90 21.34
N MET A 102 21.56 -5.57 22.21
CA MET A 102 21.87 -5.15 23.59
C MET A 102 22.60 -6.22 24.38
N GLN A 103 22.14 -7.48 24.31
CA GLN A 103 22.78 -8.60 24.97
C GLN A 103 24.21 -8.83 24.46
N ARG A 104 24.43 -8.70 23.14
CA ARG A 104 25.75 -8.84 22.53
C ARG A 104 26.73 -7.75 22.97
N GLU A 105 26.22 -6.53 23.15
CA GLU A 105 26.99 -5.39 23.67
C GLU A 105 27.21 -5.45 25.20
N GLY A 106 26.71 -6.52 25.86
CA GLY A 106 26.90 -6.75 27.29
C GLY A 106 25.90 -6.05 28.20
N LEU A 107 24.84 -5.43 27.64
CA LEU A 107 23.81 -4.77 28.43
C LEU A 107 22.79 -5.79 28.96
N THR A 108 22.43 -5.63 30.24
CA THR A 108 21.39 -6.44 30.86
C THR A 108 20.03 -5.84 30.59
N ILE A 109 19.17 -6.57 29.87
CA ILE A 109 17.80 -6.15 29.61
C ILE A 109 16.95 -6.36 30.87
N PRO A 110 16.25 -5.34 31.39
CA PRO A 110 15.40 -5.50 32.56
C PRO A 110 14.26 -6.50 32.32
N PRO A 111 13.95 -7.40 33.28
CA PRO A 111 12.85 -8.38 33.15
C PRO A 111 11.47 -7.73 32.93
N GLN A 112 11.31 -6.47 33.33
CA GLN A 112 10.10 -5.69 33.10
C GLN A 112 9.76 -5.52 31.62
N THR A 113 10.72 -5.76 30.71
CA THR A 113 10.52 -5.69 29.27
C THR A 113 9.86 -6.93 28.67
N ASP A 114 9.82 -8.06 29.39
CA ASP A 114 9.22 -9.30 28.88
C ASP A 114 7.73 -9.13 28.57
N THR A 115 7.00 -8.45 29.46
CA THR A 115 5.57 -8.15 29.26
C THR A 115 5.36 -7.15 28.13
N LEU A 116 6.27 -6.18 27.99
CA LEU A 116 6.24 -5.21 26.89
C LEU A 116 6.49 -5.92 25.55
N GLN A 117 7.44 -6.85 25.50
CA GLN A 117 7.75 -7.62 24.30
C GLN A 117 6.56 -8.49 23.88
N GLN A 118 5.96 -9.23 24.82
CA GLN A 118 4.76 -10.04 24.53
C GLN A 118 3.61 -9.17 24.00
N ARG A 119 3.39 -8.00 24.60
CA ARG A 119 2.37 -7.06 24.14
C ARG A 119 2.68 -6.55 22.73
N ALA A 120 3.93 -6.14 22.47
CA ALA A 120 4.35 -5.64 21.17
C ALA A 120 4.15 -6.71 20.08
N GLU A 121 4.59 -7.95 20.33
CA GLU A 121 4.41 -9.09 19.42
C GLU A 121 2.92 -9.34 19.10
N THR A 122 2.05 -9.28 20.11
CA THR A 122 0.59 -9.45 19.96
C THR A 122 -0.02 -8.39 19.03
N HIS A 123 0.55 -7.18 19.01
CA HIS A 123 0.09 -6.06 18.18
C HIS A 123 0.89 -5.92 16.87
N GLY A 124 1.89 -6.76 16.62
CA GLY A 124 2.79 -6.66 15.46
C GLY A 124 3.72 -5.45 15.52
N HIS A 125 3.98 -4.95 16.72
CA HIS A 125 4.91 -3.87 16.97
C HIS A 125 6.32 -4.42 17.12
N SER A 126 7.31 -3.60 16.73
CA SER A 126 8.72 -3.90 16.91
C SER A 126 9.30 -3.05 18.03
N LEU A 127 10.16 -3.63 18.87
CA LEU A 127 10.82 -2.91 19.95
C LEU A 127 12.26 -2.57 19.57
N ILE A 128 12.62 -1.29 19.68
CA ILE A 128 13.99 -0.80 19.50
C ILE A 128 14.50 -0.31 20.85
N TYR A 129 15.51 -0.98 21.37
CA TYR A 129 16.12 -0.66 22.65
C TYR A 129 17.12 0.49 22.47
N VAL A 130 17.26 1.29 23.52
CA VAL A 130 18.22 2.39 23.62
C VAL A 130 19.06 2.18 24.88
N GLY A 131 20.34 1.91 24.69
CA GLY A 131 21.34 1.80 25.74
C GLY A 131 22.17 3.06 25.86
N ILE A 132 22.42 3.52 27.08
CA ILE A 132 23.31 4.63 27.40
C ILE A 132 24.34 4.11 28.41
N ASN A 133 25.61 4.13 28.03
CA ASN A 133 26.71 3.52 28.77
C ASN A 133 26.50 2.02 29.04
N GLU A 134 26.28 1.61 30.28
CA GLU A 134 26.09 0.19 30.65
C GLU A 134 24.60 -0.15 30.89
N ASP A 135 23.72 0.84 30.85
CA ASP A 135 22.30 0.70 31.17
C ASP A 135 21.40 0.76 29.93
N VAL A 136 20.34 -0.05 29.94
CA VAL A 136 19.24 0.10 28.98
C VAL A 136 18.34 1.24 29.47
N ALA A 137 18.48 2.42 28.85
CA ALA A 137 17.77 3.62 29.24
C ALA A 137 16.27 3.55 28.92
N GLY A 138 15.92 2.98 27.76
CA GLY A 138 14.53 2.85 27.34
C GLY A 138 14.31 2.02 26.08
N VAL A 139 13.06 1.93 25.67
CA VAL A 139 12.59 1.18 24.49
C VAL A 139 11.63 2.06 23.68
N LEU A 140 11.88 2.14 22.38
CA LEU A 140 10.99 2.74 21.40
C LEU A 140 10.10 1.65 20.82
N GLU A 141 8.79 1.79 21.02
CA GLU A 141 7.80 0.90 20.43
C GLU A 141 7.41 1.41 19.04
N MET A 142 7.77 0.63 18.02
CA MET A 142 7.55 0.92 16.61
C MET A 142 6.30 0.19 16.15
N GLN A 143 5.32 0.91 15.61
CA GLN A 143 4.14 0.32 14.98
C GLN A 143 4.21 0.47 13.44
N PRO A 144 3.67 -0.49 12.67
CA PRO A 144 3.48 -0.32 11.24
C PRO A 144 2.65 0.93 10.92
N SER A 145 3.10 1.74 9.96
CA SER A 145 2.36 2.93 9.53
C SER A 145 1.39 2.56 8.41
N ILE A 146 0.09 2.64 8.67
CA ILE A 146 -0.93 2.45 7.63
C ILE A 146 -0.91 3.66 6.68
N ARG A 147 -0.99 3.41 5.37
CA ARG A 147 -1.07 4.48 4.38
C ARG A 147 -2.35 5.31 4.58
N PRO A 148 -2.26 6.66 4.56
CA PRO A 148 -3.38 7.53 4.91
C PRO A 148 -4.60 7.37 3.99
N GLU A 149 -4.39 6.98 2.73
CA GLU A 149 -5.46 6.75 1.76
C GLU A 149 -6.21 5.41 1.92
N VAL A 150 -5.66 4.47 2.67
CA VAL A 150 -6.19 3.09 2.76
C VAL A 150 -7.59 3.03 3.38
N PRO A 151 -7.90 3.70 4.51
CA PRO A 151 -9.24 3.63 5.11
C PRO A 151 -10.35 4.08 4.15
N ASP A 152 -10.14 5.18 3.43
CA ASP A 152 -11.10 5.69 2.44
C ASP A 152 -11.21 4.76 1.23
N LEU A 153 -10.10 4.13 0.84
CA LEU A 153 -10.08 3.14 -0.23
C LEU A 153 -10.90 1.89 0.12
N ILE A 154 -10.69 1.31 1.30
CA ILE A 154 -11.45 0.13 1.75
C ILE A 154 -12.94 0.45 1.80
N LYS A 155 -13.31 1.63 2.32
CA LYS A 155 -14.70 2.10 2.31
C LYS A 155 -15.28 2.18 0.89
N THR A 156 -14.51 2.71 -0.06
CA THR A 156 -14.93 2.80 -1.47
C THR A 156 -15.12 1.43 -2.11
N LEU A 157 -14.24 0.47 -1.84
CA LEU A 157 -14.37 -0.91 -2.34
C LEU A 157 -15.61 -1.60 -1.77
N LYS A 158 -15.88 -1.40 -0.46
CA LYS A 158 -17.11 -1.92 0.16
C LYS A 158 -18.38 -1.33 -0.42
N GLN A 159 -18.40 -0.03 -0.71
CA GLN A 159 -19.54 0.61 -1.38
C GLN A 159 -19.80 0.05 -2.79
N ARG A 160 -18.78 -0.55 -3.42
CA ARG A 160 -18.87 -1.26 -4.70
C ARG A 160 -19.18 -2.75 -4.55
N CYS A 161 -19.46 -3.23 -3.33
CA CYS A 161 -19.68 -4.65 -3.02
C CYS A 161 -18.48 -5.54 -3.37
N ILE A 162 -17.26 -4.99 -3.35
CA ILE A 162 -16.02 -5.75 -3.55
C ILE A 162 -15.58 -6.32 -2.20
N THR A 163 -15.34 -7.63 -2.15
CA THR A 163 -14.84 -8.32 -0.97
C THR A 163 -13.35 -8.07 -0.82
N THR A 164 -12.90 -7.73 0.39
CA THR A 164 -11.50 -7.36 0.64
C THR A 164 -10.79 -8.41 1.49
N TYR A 165 -9.55 -8.72 1.13
CA TYR A 165 -8.67 -9.66 1.82
C TYR A 165 -7.32 -9.00 2.13
N ILE A 166 -6.75 -9.31 3.29
CA ILE A 166 -5.33 -9.08 3.60
C ILE A 166 -4.57 -10.40 3.52
N ILE A 167 -3.40 -10.39 2.90
CA ILE A 167 -2.40 -11.46 3.03
C ILE A 167 -1.19 -10.90 3.77
N SER A 168 -0.75 -11.61 4.81
CA SER A 168 0.43 -11.23 5.59
C SER A 168 1.27 -12.45 5.98
N GLY A 169 2.58 -12.22 6.09
CA GLY A 169 3.51 -13.14 6.74
C GLY A 169 3.57 -12.98 8.25
N ASP A 170 2.90 -11.97 8.82
CA ASP A 170 2.83 -11.76 10.27
C ASP A 170 1.98 -12.85 10.94
N HIS A 171 2.14 -12.97 12.26
CA HIS A 171 1.28 -13.81 13.09
C HIS A 171 -0.21 -13.43 12.97
N GLU A 172 -1.06 -14.37 13.41
CA GLU A 172 -2.50 -14.24 13.30
C GLU A 172 -3.06 -12.99 14.00
N GLN A 173 -2.65 -12.76 15.24
CA GLN A 173 -3.22 -11.67 16.04
C GLN A 173 -2.94 -10.27 15.47
N PRO A 174 -1.71 -9.90 15.07
CA PRO A 174 -1.45 -8.62 14.41
C PRO A 174 -2.23 -8.44 13.10
N THR A 175 -2.27 -9.49 12.27
CA THR A 175 -2.98 -9.47 10.98
C THR A 175 -4.48 -9.25 11.20
N ARG A 176 -5.06 -9.94 12.17
CA ARG A 176 -6.45 -9.78 12.57
C ARG A 176 -6.75 -8.36 13.07
N ASN A 177 -5.90 -7.83 13.96
CA ASN A 177 -6.07 -6.47 14.50
C ASN A 177 -6.08 -5.44 13.36
N MET A 178 -5.19 -5.58 12.39
CA MET A 178 -5.15 -4.69 11.22
C MET A 178 -6.39 -4.84 10.34
N ALA A 179 -6.84 -6.07 10.07
CA ALA A 179 -8.06 -6.31 9.31
C ALA A 179 -9.29 -5.69 9.99
N GLU A 180 -9.43 -5.86 11.31
CA GLU A 180 -10.50 -5.24 12.09
C GLU A 180 -10.42 -3.71 12.10
N GLN A 181 -9.22 -3.15 12.28
CA GLN A 181 -8.98 -1.70 12.26
C GLN A 181 -9.33 -1.05 10.91
N LEU A 182 -8.96 -1.69 9.81
CA LEU A 182 -9.25 -1.21 8.45
C LEU A 182 -10.67 -1.56 8.00
N GLY A 183 -11.36 -2.44 8.73
CA GLY A 183 -12.62 -3.01 8.32
C GLY A 183 -12.48 -3.82 7.03
N VAL A 184 -11.43 -4.64 6.89
CA VAL A 184 -11.29 -5.63 5.81
C VAL A 184 -12.12 -6.88 6.14
N ASP A 185 -12.69 -7.53 5.13
CA ASP A 185 -13.65 -8.63 5.35
C ASP A 185 -12.98 -9.94 5.80
N HIS A 186 -11.80 -10.23 5.26
CA HIS A 186 -11.07 -11.47 5.51
C HIS A 186 -9.56 -11.26 5.55
N TYR A 187 -8.83 -12.19 6.17
CA TYR A 187 -7.38 -12.15 6.21
C TYR A 187 -6.76 -13.55 6.14
N PHE A 188 -5.52 -13.60 5.67
CA PHE A 188 -4.62 -14.75 5.75
C PHE A 188 -3.34 -14.30 6.46
N ALA A 189 -3.01 -14.96 7.55
CA ALA A 189 -1.81 -14.70 8.34
C ALA A 189 -0.76 -15.80 8.12
N GLU A 190 0.46 -15.59 8.62
CA GLU A 190 1.58 -16.54 8.60
C GLU A 190 1.86 -17.12 7.20
N THR A 191 1.56 -16.32 6.17
CA THR A 191 1.64 -16.75 4.78
C THR A 191 3.04 -16.50 4.23
N LEU A 192 3.73 -17.57 3.88
CA LEU A 192 5.01 -17.51 3.19
C LEU A 192 4.84 -16.95 1.76
N PRO A 193 5.85 -16.24 1.21
CA PRO A 193 5.77 -15.68 -0.14
C PRO A 193 5.36 -16.69 -1.22
N GLU A 194 5.83 -17.93 -1.12
CA GLU A 194 5.55 -19.01 -2.07
C GLU A 194 4.07 -19.43 -2.06
N ASN A 195 3.43 -19.34 -0.90
CA ASN A 195 2.05 -19.80 -0.70
C ASN A 195 1.01 -18.75 -1.10
N LYS A 196 1.41 -17.48 -1.30
CA LYS A 196 0.47 -16.40 -1.69
C LYS A 196 -0.25 -16.70 -3.00
N ALA A 197 0.45 -17.30 -3.96
CA ALA A 197 -0.11 -17.68 -5.25
C ALA A 197 -1.16 -18.79 -5.12
N GLU A 198 -0.95 -19.75 -4.22
CA GLU A 198 -1.92 -20.81 -3.94
C GLU A 198 -3.21 -20.26 -3.34
N LEU A 199 -3.11 -19.32 -2.40
CA LEU A 199 -4.28 -18.64 -1.82
C LEU A 199 -5.09 -17.89 -2.88
N ILE A 200 -4.41 -17.21 -3.80
CA ILE A 200 -5.08 -16.54 -4.93
C ILE A 200 -5.80 -17.58 -5.80
N ASN A 201 -5.15 -18.69 -6.14
CA ASN A 201 -5.78 -19.73 -6.94
C ASN A 201 -6.98 -20.38 -6.23
N GLN A 202 -6.91 -20.60 -4.91
CA GLN A 202 -8.05 -21.09 -4.12
C GLN A 202 -9.24 -20.13 -4.18
N LEU A 203 -9.01 -18.81 -4.09
CA LEU A 203 -10.08 -17.82 -4.25
C LEU A 203 -10.69 -17.87 -5.66
N ARG A 204 -9.86 -18.07 -6.69
CA ARG A 204 -10.31 -18.21 -8.08
C ARG A 204 -11.13 -19.48 -8.30
N GLU A 205 -10.72 -20.59 -7.69
CA GLU A 205 -11.46 -21.86 -7.73
C GLU A 205 -12.82 -21.77 -7.03
N GLN A 206 -12.97 -20.87 -6.06
CA GLN A 206 -14.26 -20.51 -5.45
C GLN A 206 -15.15 -19.65 -6.38
N GLY A 207 -14.71 -19.37 -7.61
CA GLY A 207 -15.43 -18.57 -8.59
C GLY A 207 -15.22 -17.06 -8.46
N LYS A 208 -14.30 -16.60 -7.60
CA LYS A 208 -14.01 -15.17 -7.44
C LYS A 208 -13.14 -14.65 -8.56
N PHE A 209 -13.38 -13.40 -8.94
CA PHE A 209 -12.52 -12.67 -9.84
C PHE A 209 -11.57 -11.77 -9.05
N VAL A 210 -10.31 -12.20 -8.95
CA VAL A 210 -9.35 -11.67 -7.99
C VAL A 210 -8.48 -10.59 -8.62
N CYS A 211 -8.45 -9.43 -7.97
CA CYS A 211 -7.42 -8.40 -8.13
C CYS A 211 -6.42 -8.49 -6.99
N PHE A 212 -5.15 -8.76 -7.29
CA PHE A 212 -4.09 -8.78 -6.29
C PHE A 212 -3.24 -7.50 -6.37
N ILE A 213 -2.96 -6.92 -5.21
CA ILE A 213 -2.21 -5.67 -5.06
C ILE A 213 -1.02 -5.91 -4.14
N GLY A 214 0.19 -5.66 -4.64
CA GLY A 214 1.44 -5.94 -3.93
C GLY A 214 2.54 -4.93 -4.24
N ASP A 215 3.66 -5.02 -3.51
CA ASP A 215 4.87 -4.25 -3.79
C ASP A 215 5.77 -4.92 -4.85
N GLY A 216 5.45 -6.16 -5.21
CA GLY A 216 6.11 -6.94 -6.27
C GLY A 216 7.55 -7.37 -6.00
N ILE A 217 8.15 -7.04 -4.85
CA ILE A 217 9.47 -7.55 -4.48
C ILE A 217 9.37 -9.03 -4.12
N ASN A 218 8.39 -9.37 -3.29
CA ASN A 218 8.16 -10.74 -2.82
C ASN A 218 6.95 -11.41 -3.48
N ASP A 219 6.18 -10.67 -4.28
CA ASP A 219 4.83 -11.08 -4.70
C ASP A 219 4.70 -11.39 -6.20
N SER A 220 5.81 -11.55 -6.93
CA SER A 220 5.78 -11.74 -8.39
C SER A 220 4.92 -12.94 -8.83
N ILE A 221 4.96 -14.06 -8.11
CA ILE A 221 4.16 -15.26 -8.44
C ILE A 221 2.67 -15.01 -8.16
N ALA A 222 2.37 -14.33 -7.05
CA ALA A 222 1.01 -13.94 -6.68
C ALA A 222 0.40 -12.98 -7.71
N LEU A 223 1.17 -11.98 -8.15
CA LEU A 223 0.77 -11.04 -9.22
C LEU A 223 0.46 -11.76 -10.54
N LYS A 224 1.16 -12.83 -10.90
CA LYS A 224 0.86 -13.63 -12.11
C LYS A 224 -0.38 -14.49 -11.97
N SER A 225 -0.72 -14.89 -10.76
CA SER A 225 -1.80 -15.84 -10.48
C SER A 225 -3.17 -15.16 -10.42
N ALA A 226 -3.21 -13.84 -10.18
CA ALA A 226 -4.44 -13.05 -10.16
C ALA A 226 -4.92 -12.72 -11.57
N GLN A 227 -6.24 -12.55 -11.74
CA GLN A 227 -6.81 -12.12 -13.03
C GLN A 227 -6.46 -10.65 -13.33
N VAL A 228 -6.42 -9.81 -12.29
CA VAL A 228 -5.91 -8.44 -12.36
C VAL A 228 -4.81 -8.28 -11.34
N SER A 229 -3.72 -7.63 -11.73
CA SER A 229 -2.57 -7.42 -10.85
C SER A 229 -2.12 -5.96 -10.87
N ILE A 230 -1.92 -5.41 -9.67
CA ILE A 230 -1.55 -4.01 -9.48
C ILE A 230 -0.30 -3.95 -8.60
N SER A 231 0.72 -3.22 -9.04
CA SER A 231 1.93 -2.96 -8.26
C SER A 231 2.06 -1.48 -7.92
N LEU A 232 2.58 -1.19 -6.72
CA LEU A 232 2.99 0.15 -6.33
C LEU A 232 4.44 0.41 -6.80
N LYS A 233 4.77 1.65 -7.19
CA LYS A 233 6.16 2.06 -7.47
C LYS A 233 7.02 1.97 -6.20
N GLY A 234 8.24 1.48 -6.37
CA GLY A 234 9.13 0.98 -5.30
C GLY A 234 9.52 -0.48 -5.54
N ALA A 235 8.75 -1.16 -6.39
CA ALA A 235 8.94 -2.53 -6.78
C ALA A 235 10.24 -2.80 -7.55
N SER A 236 10.83 -3.98 -7.33
CA SER A 236 11.97 -4.48 -8.09
C SER A 236 11.68 -4.51 -9.60
N SER A 237 12.71 -4.53 -10.46
CA SER A 237 12.52 -4.63 -11.91
C SER A 237 11.63 -5.83 -12.31
N ALA A 238 11.66 -6.91 -11.52
CA ALA A 238 10.84 -8.10 -11.75
C ALA A 238 9.32 -7.87 -11.59
N ALA A 239 8.90 -6.91 -10.76
CA ALA A 239 7.50 -6.56 -10.56
C ALA A 239 6.94 -5.72 -11.70
N ILE A 240 7.76 -4.80 -12.23
CA ILE A 240 7.42 -3.95 -13.37
C ILE A 240 7.12 -4.83 -14.58
N ASP A 241 7.85 -5.93 -14.74
CA ASP A 241 7.66 -6.88 -15.84
C ASP A 241 6.45 -7.83 -15.62
N THR A 242 5.84 -7.82 -14.44
CA THR A 242 4.84 -8.83 -14.03
C THR A 242 3.45 -8.26 -13.78
N ALA A 243 3.34 -7.05 -13.24
CA ALA A 243 2.05 -6.44 -12.93
C ALA A 243 1.38 -5.85 -14.18
N GLN A 244 0.04 -5.93 -14.24
CA GLN A 244 -0.72 -5.33 -15.33
C GLN A 244 -0.82 -3.80 -15.17
N ILE A 245 -1.19 -3.31 -13.96
CA ILE A 245 -1.18 -1.89 -13.61
C ILE A 245 0.00 -1.58 -12.70
N ILE A 246 0.67 -0.44 -12.91
CA ILE A 246 1.68 0.10 -12.00
C ILE A 246 1.31 1.52 -11.58
N PHE A 247 1.24 1.78 -10.27
CA PHE A 247 1.02 3.12 -9.73
C PHE A 247 2.34 3.87 -9.52
N MET A 248 2.57 4.85 -10.39
CA MET A 248 3.82 5.61 -10.48
C MET A 248 4.05 6.60 -9.32
N ASP A 249 3.04 6.86 -8.51
CA ASP A 249 3.15 7.76 -7.36
C ASP A 249 3.47 7.03 -6.06
N GLY A 250 3.54 5.68 -6.10
CA GLY A 250 3.79 4.86 -4.91
C GLY A 250 2.67 4.92 -3.86
N THR A 251 1.47 5.36 -4.26
CA THR A 251 0.27 5.47 -3.41
C THR A 251 -0.85 4.61 -3.98
N LEU A 252 -1.79 4.21 -3.10
CA LEU A 252 -3.00 3.48 -3.50
C LEU A 252 -4.16 4.41 -3.89
N ALA A 253 -3.98 5.73 -3.75
CA ALA A 253 -5.00 6.73 -4.05
C ALA A 253 -5.59 6.60 -5.48
N PRO A 254 -4.80 6.29 -6.53
CA PRO A 254 -5.33 6.11 -7.88
C PRO A 254 -6.29 4.92 -8.03
N LEU A 255 -6.27 3.93 -7.13
CA LEU A 255 -7.08 2.72 -7.26
C LEU A 255 -8.58 3.02 -7.33
N SER A 256 -9.05 3.92 -6.46
CA SER A 256 -10.46 4.34 -6.44
C SER A 256 -10.91 4.92 -7.79
N ARG A 257 -10.07 5.76 -8.40
CA ARG A 257 -10.26 6.37 -9.71
C ARG A 257 -10.15 5.36 -10.84
N LEU A 258 -9.24 4.39 -10.72
CA LEU A 258 -9.05 3.34 -11.73
C LEU A 258 -10.34 2.55 -11.95
N PHE A 259 -11.00 2.11 -10.88
CA PHE A 259 -12.30 1.45 -10.97
C PHE A 259 -13.38 2.38 -11.56
N ALA A 260 -13.40 3.67 -11.21
CA ALA A 260 -14.34 4.63 -11.81
C ALA A 260 -14.09 4.82 -13.32
N PHE A 261 -12.82 4.82 -13.73
CA PHE A 261 -12.42 4.88 -15.12
C PHE A 261 -12.81 3.62 -15.89
N ALA A 262 -12.70 2.44 -15.28
CA ALA A 262 -13.15 1.19 -15.90
C ALA A 262 -14.65 1.22 -16.19
N ASP A 263 -15.46 1.75 -15.28
CA ASP A 263 -16.91 1.94 -15.48
C ASP A 263 -17.20 2.94 -16.61
N GLU A 264 -16.52 4.10 -16.65
CA GLU A 264 -16.70 5.10 -17.72
C GLU A 264 -16.28 4.54 -19.09
N PHE A 265 -15.15 3.83 -19.14
CA PHE A 265 -14.64 3.21 -20.37
C PHE A 265 -15.64 2.23 -20.97
N GLU A 266 -16.25 1.38 -20.15
CA GLU A 266 -17.26 0.44 -20.62
C GLU A 266 -18.49 1.16 -21.18
N HIS A 267 -18.99 2.18 -20.47
CA HIS A 267 -20.12 2.96 -20.94
C HIS A 267 -19.82 3.58 -22.31
N THR A 268 -18.61 4.13 -22.48
CA THR A 268 -18.15 4.64 -23.77
C THR A 268 -18.05 3.54 -24.82
N MET A 269 -17.52 2.36 -24.50
CA MET A 269 -17.39 1.23 -25.43
C MET A 269 -18.75 0.68 -25.88
N ARG A 270 -19.69 0.48 -24.95
CA ARG A 270 -21.05 0.02 -25.27
C ARG A 270 -21.77 1.01 -26.17
N ASN A 271 -21.65 2.31 -25.89
CA ASN A 271 -22.21 3.35 -26.74
C ASN A 271 -21.56 3.37 -28.12
N ASN A 272 -20.23 3.21 -28.21
CA ASN A 272 -19.51 3.16 -29.48
C ASN A 272 -19.98 1.98 -30.34
N LEU A 273 -20.13 0.79 -29.74
CA LEU A 273 -20.65 -0.39 -30.43
C LEU A 273 -22.07 -0.13 -30.97
N LEU A 274 -22.94 0.48 -30.18
CA LEU A 274 -24.27 0.88 -30.62
C LEU A 274 -24.23 1.89 -31.78
N PHE A 275 -23.39 2.92 -31.71
CA PHE A 275 -23.24 3.91 -32.78
C PHE A 275 -22.64 3.33 -34.07
N SER A 276 -21.88 2.24 -33.96
CA SER A 276 -21.30 1.55 -35.10
C SER A 276 -22.29 0.57 -35.76
N ILE A 277 -23.07 -0.17 -34.98
CA ILE A 277 -23.97 -1.22 -35.49
C ILE A 277 -25.36 -0.67 -35.88
N ALA A 278 -25.95 0.23 -35.08
CA ALA A 278 -27.31 0.69 -35.29
C ALA A 278 -27.55 1.37 -36.67
N PRO A 279 -26.65 2.22 -37.20
CA PRO A 279 -26.80 2.77 -38.54
C PRO A 279 -26.78 1.69 -39.62
N GLY A 280 -25.97 0.64 -39.45
CA GLY A 280 -25.93 -0.49 -40.38
C GLY A 280 -27.27 -1.23 -40.45
N ILE A 281 -27.83 -1.58 -39.29
CA ILE A 281 -29.14 -2.24 -39.19
C ILE A 281 -30.25 -1.36 -39.78
N LEU A 282 -30.26 -0.07 -39.42
CA LEU A 282 -31.22 0.90 -39.94
C LEU A 282 -31.09 1.10 -41.46
N ASN A 283 -29.88 1.07 -41.99
CA ASN A 283 -29.64 1.13 -43.43
C ASN A 283 -30.20 -0.08 -44.16
N ILE A 284 -29.94 -1.30 -43.66
CA ILE A 284 -30.48 -2.52 -44.24
C ILE A 284 -32.01 -2.47 -44.23
N GLY A 285 -32.61 -2.14 -43.09
CA GLY A 285 -34.08 -2.02 -42.98
C GLY A 285 -34.65 -0.92 -43.87
N GLY A 286 -33.99 0.24 -43.94
CA GLY A 286 -34.42 1.37 -44.75
C GLY A 286 -34.34 1.10 -46.25
N VAL A 287 -33.33 0.35 -46.71
CA VAL A 287 -33.24 -0.07 -48.12
C VAL A 287 -34.36 -1.04 -48.49
N TYR A 288 -34.62 -2.06 -47.65
CA TYR A 288 -35.62 -3.09 -47.96
C TYR A 288 -37.08 -2.66 -47.72
N LEU A 289 -37.36 -1.82 -46.70
CA LEU A 289 -38.73 -1.44 -46.32
C LEU A 289 -39.13 -0.05 -46.78
N LEU A 290 -38.19 0.90 -46.80
CA LEU A 290 -38.45 2.33 -47.05
C LEU A 290 -37.86 2.83 -48.37
N HIS A 291 -37.26 1.93 -49.17
CA HIS A 291 -36.60 2.25 -50.46
C HIS A 291 -35.56 3.36 -50.34
N PHE A 292 -34.73 3.33 -49.30
CA PHE A 292 -33.63 4.29 -49.14
C PHE A 292 -32.70 4.27 -50.35
N GLY A 293 -32.47 5.45 -50.92
CA GLY A 293 -31.45 5.66 -51.94
C GLY A 293 -30.05 5.80 -51.34
N VAL A 294 -29.03 5.67 -52.20
CA VAL A 294 -27.61 5.73 -51.82
C VAL A 294 -27.26 6.95 -50.96
N ALA A 295 -27.82 8.12 -51.27
CA ALA A 295 -27.59 9.35 -50.52
C ALA A 295 -28.10 9.29 -49.07
N ALA A 296 -29.28 8.71 -48.84
CA ALA A 296 -29.83 8.54 -47.51
C ALA A 296 -28.98 7.57 -46.68
N SER A 297 -28.52 6.49 -47.31
CA SER A 297 -27.67 5.51 -46.64
C SER A 297 -26.28 6.05 -46.26
N MET A 298 -25.66 6.84 -47.15
CA MET A 298 -24.42 7.54 -46.85
C MET A 298 -24.60 8.57 -45.72
N GLY A 299 -25.71 9.33 -45.74
CA GLY A 299 -26.03 10.29 -44.67
C GLY A 299 -26.14 9.63 -43.30
N LEU A 300 -26.89 8.53 -43.21
CA LEU A 300 -27.05 7.77 -41.97
C LEU A 300 -25.72 7.19 -41.46
N PHE A 301 -24.89 6.67 -42.37
CA PHE A 301 -23.56 6.16 -42.04
C PHE A 301 -22.63 7.24 -41.47
N TYR A 302 -22.61 8.43 -42.08
CA TYR A 302 -21.80 9.54 -41.58
C TYR A 302 -22.30 10.06 -40.23
N VAL A 303 -23.61 10.14 -40.01
CA VAL A 303 -24.19 10.52 -38.71
C VAL A 303 -23.78 9.53 -37.62
N GLY A 304 -23.85 8.23 -37.91
CA GLY A 304 -23.40 7.19 -36.97
C GLY A 304 -21.92 7.29 -36.64
N THR A 305 -21.09 7.47 -37.67
CA THR A 305 -19.63 7.58 -37.52
C THR A 305 -19.23 8.82 -36.72
N THR A 306 -19.85 9.98 -36.99
CA THR A 306 -19.57 11.21 -36.24
C THR A 306 -20.03 11.09 -34.79
N ALA A 307 -21.21 10.54 -34.54
CA ALA A 307 -21.69 10.28 -33.18
C ALA A 307 -20.76 9.33 -32.41
N GLY A 308 -20.28 8.25 -33.03
CA GLY A 308 -19.31 7.32 -32.45
C GLY A 308 -17.97 8.00 -32.11
N LEU A 309 -17.44 8.82 -33.02
CA LEU A 309 -16.22 9.61 -32.80
C LEU A 309 -16.41 10.60 -31.64
N THR A 310 -17.51 11.34 -31.61
CA THR A 310 -17.82 12.28 -30.52
C THR A 310 -17.91 11.56 -29.18
N ASN A 311 -18.61 10.43 -29.10
CA ASN A 311 -18.73 9.63 -27.88
C ASN A 311 -17.36 9.12 -27.39
N THR A 312 -16.45 8.77 -28.30
CA THR A 312 -15.10 8.28 -27.96
C THR A 312 -14.19 9.39 -27.44
N VAL A 313 -14.31 10.60 -27.98
CA VAL A 313 -13.47 11.75 -27.58
C VAL A 313 -13.98 12.44 -26.31
N LEU A 314 -15.27 12.30 -25.97
CA LEU A 314 -15.89 12.99 -24.84
C LEU A 314 -15.17 12.81 -23.49
N PRO A 315 -14.72 11.60 -23.08
CA PRO A 315 -14.00 11.43 -21.83
C PRO A 315 -12.66 12.18 -21.78
N LEU A 316 -11.93 12.24 -22.90
CA LEU A 316 -10.65 12.98 -23.00
C LEU A 316 -10.86 14.48 -22.71
N ILE A 317 -11.94 15.06 -23.24
CA ILE A 317 -12.26 16.49 -23.05
C ILE A 317 -12.65 16.77 -21.58
N LYS A 318 -13.38 15.84 -20.94
CA LYS A 318 -13.78 15.97 -19.54
C LYS A 318 -12.57 15.94 -18.60
N HIS A 319 -11.63 15.03 -18.82
CA HIS A 319 -10.47 14.83 -17.93
C HIS A 319 -9.31 15.79 -18.18
N GLN A 320 -9.24 16.49 -19.33
CA GLN A 320 -8.27 17.56 -19.58
C GLN A 320 -8.63 18.90 -18.92
N ASN A 321 -9.86 19.08 -18.42
CA ASN A 321 -10.33 20.31 -17.77
C ASN A 321 -10.82 20.06 -16.34
N PRO A 322 -9.95 19.78 -15.36
CA PRO A 322 -10.35 19.52 -13.97
C PRO A 322 -10.99 20.74 -13.26
N ALA A 323 -10.93 21.94 -13.84
CA ALA A 323 -11.41 23.18 -13.21
C ALA A 323 -12.94 23.42 -13.28
N LYS A 324 -13.76 22.46 -13.75
CA LYS A 324 -15.22 22.68 -13.92
C LYS A 324 -16.15 21.63 -13.31
N THR A 325 -15.64 20.63 -12.59
CA THR A 325 -16.47 19.58 -11.96
C THR A 325 -16.35 19.59 -10.44
N THR A 326 -16.40 20.78 -9.84
CA THR A 326 -16.78 21.02 -8.44
C THR A 326 -17.80 22.16 -8.41
N ASP A 327 -18.98 21.92 -8.97
CA ASP A 327 -20.23 22.55 -8.52
C ASP A 327 -21.41 21.84 -9.18
N LYS A 328 -22.02 20.89 -8.45
CA LYS A 328 -23.45 20.50 -8.49
C LYS A 328 -23.72 19.32 -7.57
#